data_AF-A0AAU5T2R9-F1
#
_entry.id   AF-A0AAU5T2R9-F1
#
_cell.length_a   1.000
_cell.length_b   1.000
_cell.length_c   1.000
_cell.angle_alpha   90.00
_cell.angle_beta   90.00
_cell.angle_gamma   90.00
#
_symmetry.space_group_name_H-M   'P 1'
#
loop_
_entity.id
_entity.type
_entity.pdbx_description
1 polymer ?
#
loop_
_entity_poly.entity_id
_entity_poly.type
_entity_poly.pdbx_seq_one_letter_code
_entity_poly.pdbx_strand_id
1 'polypeptide(L)'
;MRPSFHARLREAAAVLLLIAAALVPSLAAPAQAAPPVPVPGGLSRYDVGAVYSAGVSSGGYMATQLHVAYSGTFSGSAVFASGPYGCAQGDLNRALGACMDTAQDLRLDALERTTRDWSARGLTDPVSQLAGDPVYVFSGSGDATVKRPVADALADFYGRFGARVRYDRSTAAGHAWISPLGPNPCAVTQNPWVNNCGLDAEHDLLGHLLGSVAAPGDAPRGSLVRFDQNPYAPGGSARRVSMDEAGFLYVPTSCAGGAKCRLVVALHGCKQGYSYQGFRSRFMDTAYLDEYADTNDLLVLYPQAVATTTLDNPNGCWNWWGYLGDTAYARHGGEQIETIMAMVRALGGAVPTTPPGQSSVVLASTDSQDGYVKAAADGSGAAVGTLEGAYGLAVGRGTDGRFDRAVLSFDTSRIPAGKEIVRAYVTVTRVGGAGTPWSSPPGNVMAVDVRRGCFGGCAVEPGDWAAEPTAAEAARIAAFAGGDGVSTDLAAAGLSAIDRSGTTQVRLRFRQDQTSPAYVFLAPAAGATLTVEYR
;
A
#
# COMPACT_ATOMS: atom_id res chain seq x y z
N MET A 1 -52.11 -52.00 40.75
CA MET A 1 -51.51 -52.14 39.41
C MET A 1 -51.89 -50.93 38.57
N ARG A 2 -50.92 -50.14 38.10
CA ARG A 2 -51.02 -49.19 36.95
C ARG A 2 -50.83 -49.99 35.65
N PRO A 3 -51.28 -49.56 34.44
CA PRO A 3 -51.04 -48.24 33.77
C PRO A 3 -52.27 -47.75 32.93
N SER A 4 -52.32 -46.67 32.14
CA SER A 4 -51.65 -45.36 32.02
C SER A 4 -52.54 -44.47 31.11
N PHE A 5 -52.69 -43.20 31.46
CA PHE A 5 -53.26 -42.11 30.67
C PHE A 5 -52.44 -41.90 29.38
N HIS A 6 -52.87 -42.37 28.20
CA HIS A 6 -52.47 -41.85 26.88
C HIS A 6 -53.19 -42.63 25.76
N ALA A 7 -54.42 -42.23 25.43
CA ALA A 7 -55.03 -42.44 24.11
C ALA A 7 -56.43 -41.83 24.14
N ARG A 8 -56.62 -40.74 23.38
CA ARG A 8 -57.87 -40.01 23.02
C ARG A 8 -57.68 -38.51 23.24
N LEU A 9 -56.84 -37.90 22.41
CA LEU A 9 -56.80 -36.46 22.10
C LEU A 9 -55.82 -36.26 20.93
N ARG A 10 -56.17 -36.85 19.79
CA ARG A 10 -55.55 -36.61 18.48
C ARG A 10 -56.68 -36.72 17.47
N GLU A 11 -57.51 -35.68 17.39
CA GLU A 11 -58.51 -35.43 16.31
C GLU A 11 -59.44 -34.27 16.73
N ALA A 12 -58.89 -33.07 17.02
CA ALA A 12 -59.72 -31.88 17.25
C ALA A 12 -58.97 -30.54 17.15
N ALA A 13 -57.85 -30.46 16.42
CA ALA A 13 -57.07 -29.20 16.30
C ALA A 13 -56.51 -29.00 14.89
N ALA A 14 -57.34 -29.18 13.87
CA ALA A 14 -56.91 -29.02 12.47
C ALA A 14 -57.87 -28.21 11.57
N VAL A 15 -58.92 -27.55 12.10
CA VAL A 15 -59.93 -26.88 11.23
C VAL A 15 -60.31 -25.46 11.68
N LEU A 16 -59.49 -24.77 12.47
CA LEU A 16 -59.79 -23.37 12.88
C LEU A 16 -58.59 -22.43 12.78
N LEU A 17 -57.85 -22.52 11.67
CA LEU A 17 -56.74 -21.61 11.33
C LEU A 17 -56.58 -21.41 9.81
N LEU A 18 -57.68 -21.43 9.06
CA LEU A 18 -57.66 -21.33 7.59
C LEU A 18 -58.41 -20.13 6.99
N ILE A 19 -58.91 -19.17 7.78
CA ILE A 19 -59.55 -17.96 7.23
C ILE A 19 -59.14 -16.71 8.04
N ALA A 20 -57.86 -16.37 7.98
CA ALA A 20 -57.36 -15.03 8.33
C ALA A 20 -56.10 -14.65 7.52
N ALA A 21 -55.95 -15.21 6.31
CA ALA A 21 -54.88 -14.86 5.37
C ALA A 21 -55.49 -14.07 4.21
N ALA A 22 -55.95 -12.85 4.49
CA ALA A 22 -56.44 -11.93 3.48
C ALA A 22 -55.84 -10.55 3.71
N LEU A 23 -54.98 -10.15 2.75
CA LEU A 23 -54.40 -8.82 2.51
C LEU A 23 -53.46 -8.26 3.58
N VAL A 24 -52.24 -8.81 3.63
CA VAL A 24 -51.06 -7.96 3.86
C VAL A 24 -50.54 -7.59 2.48
N PRO A 25 -50.46 -6.30 2.10
CA PRO A 25 -49.83 -5.92 0.84
C PRO A 25 -48.36 -6.37 0.91
N SER A 26 -48.00 -7.33 0.05
CA SER A 26 -46.61 -7.67 -0.19
C SER A 26 -45.95 -6.44 -0.81
N LEU A 27 -45.28 -5.64 0.01
CA LEU A 27 -44.28 -4.71 -0.49
C LEU A 27 -43.23 -5.57 -1.18
N ALA A 28 -43.29 -5.61 -2.52
CA ALA A 28 -42.22 -6.20 -3.31
C ALA A 28 -40.93 -5.47 -2.89
N ALA A 29 -39.98 -6.21 -2.32
CA ALA A 29 -38.64 -5.67 -2.13
C ALA A 29 -38.16 -5.17 -3.50
N PRO A 30 -37.58 -3.97 -3.60
CA PRO A 30 -37.03 -3.49 -4.86
C PRO A 30 -36.06 -4.56 -5.38
N ALA A 31 -36.20 -4.93 -6.65
CA ALA A 31 -35.30 -5.88 -7.28
C ALA A 31 -33.89 -5.27 -7.24
N GLN A 32 -33.01 -5.83 -6.41
CA GLN A 32 -31.59 -5.44 -6.40
C GLN A 32 -31.05 -5.66 -7.82
N ALA A 33 -30.47 -4.61 -8.41
CA ALA A 33 -29.73 -4.75 -9.65
C ALA A 33 -28.54 -5.70 -9.45
N ALA A 34 -28.18 -6.44 -10.50
CA ALA A 34 -27.07 -7.38 -10.41
C ALA A 34 -25.75 -6.62 -10.18
N PRO A 35 -24.87 -7.14 -9.30
CA PRO A 35 -23.55 -6.55 -9.10
C PRO A 35 -22.71 -6.59 -10.39
N PRO A 36 -21.74 -5.68 -10.55
CA PRO A 36 -20.91 -5.60 -11.74
C PRO A 36 -20.03 -6.85 -11.87
N VAL A 37 -20.00 -7.44 -13.06
CA VAL A 37 -19.12 -8.59 -13.34
C VAL A 37 -17.66 -8.11 -13.45
N PRO A 38 -16.70 -8.74 -12.76
CA PRO A 38 -15.31 -8.34 -12.85
C PRO A 38 -14.75 -8.42 -14.28
N VAL A 39 -14.11 -7.34 -14.74
CA VAL A 39 -13.43 -7.25 -16.04
C VAL A 39 -11.91 -7.27 -15.88
N PRO A 40 -11.14 -8.02 -16.69
CA PRO A 40 -9.68 -7.98 -16.61
C PRO A 40 -9.11 -6.60 -16.93
N GLY A 41 -8.12 -6.14 -16.16
CA GLY A 41 -7.41 -4.88 -16.39
C GLY A 41 -6.20 -4.70 -15.47
N GLY A 42 -5.67 -3.48 -15.44
CA GLY A 42 -4.57 -3.07 -14.53
C GLY A 42 -4.93 -1.82 -13.74
N LEU A 43 -4.11 -1.47 -12.75
CA LEU A 43 -4.29 -0.20 -12.03
C LEU A 43 -3.77 0.95 -12.89
N SER A 44 -4.69 1.83 -13.27
CA SER A 44 -4.37 3.11 -13.91
C SER A 44 -4.20 4.20 -12.86
N ARG A 45 -3.47 5.27 -13.21
CA ARG A 45 -3.34 6.44 -12.33
C ARG A 45 -4.58 7.33 -12.46
N TYR A 46 -5.12 7.78 -11.33
CA TYR A 46 -6.24 8.72 -11.24
C TYR A 46 -5.81 10.00 -10.50
N ASP A 47 -6.62 11.06 -10.58
CA ASP A 47 -6.47 12.25 -9.73
C ASP A 47 -7.13 11.97 -8.37
N VAL A 48 -6.35 11.42 -7.42
CA VAL A 48 -6.83 11.05 -6.09
C VAL A 48 -6.48 12.16 -5.09
N GLY A 49 -7.51 12.81 -4.55
CA GLY A 49 -7.36 13.92 -3.60
C GLY A 49 -7.26 13.52 -2.14
N ALA A 50 -7.74 12.33 -1.76
CA ALA A 50 -7.67 11.79 -0.40
C ALA A 50 -7.82 10.27 -0.43
N VAL A 51 -7.20 9.58 0.54
CA VAL A 51 -7.26 8.13 0.71
C VAL A 51 -7.77 7.79 2.10
N TYR A 52 -8.63 6.78 2.19
CA TYR A 52 -9.18 6.25 3.44
C TYR A 52 -9.04 4.73 3.46
N SER A 53 -8.96 4.14 4.64
CA SER A 53 -9.03 2.69 4.81
C SER A 53 -10.38 2.28 5.40
N ALA A 54 -10.89 1.12 5.00
CA ALA A 54 -12.07 0.52 5.60
C ALA A 54 -11.89 -0.99 5.73
N GLY A 55 -12.41 -1.62 6.78
CA GLY A 55 -12.34 -3.08 6.85
C GLY A 55 -13.07 -3.71 8.03
N VAL A 56 -13.25 -5.02 7.95
CA VAL A 56 -13.88 -5.85 8.99
C VAL A 56 -12.93 -6.91 9.51
N SER A 57 -13.00 -7.26 10.80
CA SER A 57 -12.23 -8.37 11.38
C SER A 57 -10.72 -8.16 11.16
N SER A 58 -9.99 -9.16 10.65
CA SER A 58 -8.59 -8.97 10.25
C SER A 58 -8.37 -7.84 9.23
N GLY A 59 -9.33 -7.58 8.35
CA GLY A 59 -9.31 -6.43 7.45
C GLY A 59 -9.48 -5.11 8.19
N GLY A 60 -10.21 -5.10 9.31
CA GLY A 60 -10.32 -3.94 10.20
C GLY A 60 -9.03 -3.67 10.97
N TYR A 61 -8.31 -4.73 11.39
CA TYR A 61 -6.96 -4.60 11.93
C TYR A 61 -5.99 -4.04 10.87
N MET A 62 -6.03 -4.56 9.64
CA MET A 62 -5.20 -4.06 8.55
C MET A 62 -5.56 -2.62 8.17
N ALA A 63 -6.84 -2.24 8.15
CA ALA A 63 -7.28 -0.86 7.91
C ALA A 63 -6.69 0.09 8.96
N THR A 64 -6.68 -0.33 10.22
CA THR A 64 -6.05 0.39 11.33
C THR A 64 -4.53 0.45 11.17
N GLN A 65 -3.90 -0.65 10.75
CA GLN A 65 -2.46 -0.67 10.49
C GLN A 65 -2.06 0.27 9.36
N LEU A 66 -2.79 0.28 8.25
CA LEU A 66 -2.58 1.21 7.14
C LEU A 66 -2.72 2.66 7.62
N HIS A 67 -3.80 2.98 8.32
CA HIS A 67 -4.06 4.34 8.77
C HIS A 67 -3.00 4.84 9.76
N VAL A 68 -2.58 4.02 10.73
CA VAL A 68 -1.58 4.42 11.73
C VAL A 68 -0.16 4.42 11.17
N ALA A 69 0.21 3.40 10.39
CA ALA A 69 1.56 3.31 9.82
C ALA A 69 1.79 4.38 8.76
N TYR A 70 0.78 4.66 7.93
CA TYR A 70 0.83 5.55 6.77
C TYR A 70 -0.15 6.73 6.90
N SER A 71 -0.23 7.35 8.08
CA SER A 71 -1.14 8.48 8.34
C SER A 71 -0.90 9.69 7.44
N GLY A 72 0.26 9.78 6.78
CA GLY A 72 0.56 10.83 5.80
C GLY A 72 -0.11 10.59 4.45
N THR A 73 -0.61 9.38 4.22
CA THR A 73 -1.39 8.98 3.03
C THR A 73 -2.87 8.83 3.35
N PHE A 74 -3.20 8.17 4.47
CA PHE A 74 -4.59 7.90 4.86
C PHE A 74 -5.16 9.01 5.73
N SER A 75 -6.20 9.69 5.24
CA SER A 75 -6.89 10.80 5.93
C SER A 75 -8.01 10.34 6.87
N GLY A 76 -8.03 9.07 7.27
CA GLY A 76 -9.09 8.50 8.11
C GLY A 76 -9.32 7.00 7.88
N SER A 77 -10.12 6.39 8.77
CA SER A 77 -10.37 4.95 8.75
C SER A 77 -11.77 4.55 9.23
N ALA A 78 -12.36 3.50 8.64
CA ALA A 78 -13.60 2.88 9.10
C ALA A 78 -13.39 1.41 9.45
N VAL A 79 -13.78 1.00 10.66
CA VAL A 79 -13.38 -0.30 11.20
C VAL A 79 -14.56 -1.02 11.84
N PHE A 80 -14.85 -2.24 11.37
CA PHE A 80 -15.90 -3.10 11.88
C PHE A 80 -15.30 -4.29 12.63
N ALA A 81 -15.79 -4.56 13.84
CA ALA A 81 -15.50 -5.80 14.58
C ALA A 81 -13.98 -6.11 14.66
N SER A 82 -13.19 -5.13 15.10
CA SER A 82 -11.71 -5.20 15.16
C SER A 82 -11.19 -4.53 16.45
N GLY A 83 -9.87 -4.45 16.62
CA GLY A 83 -9.21 -3.94 17.81
C GLY A 83 -8.01 -3.02 17.57
N PRO A 84 -7.34 -2.59 18.65
CA PRO A 84 -6.28 -1.59 18.62
C PRO A 84 -5.09 -1.95 17.73
N TYR A 85 -4.42 -0.91 17.23
CA TYR A 85 -3.18 -1.04 16.46
C TYR A 85 -2.09 -1.79 17.25
N GLY A 86 -1.39 -2.71 16.58
CA GLY A 86 -0.30 -3.49 17.18
C GLY A 86 -0.75 -4.50 18.26
N CYS A 87 -2.04 -4.75 18.44
CA CYS A 87 -2.58 -5.52 19.56
C CYS A 87 -1.93 -6.90 19.74
N ALA A 88 -1.75 -7.66 18.65
CA ALA A 88 -1.21 -9.01 18.70
C ALA A 88 0.29 -9.05 19.03
N GLN A 89 1.04 -7.96 18.82
CA GLN A 89 2.48 -7.87 19.11
C GLN A 89 3.32 -9.01 18.50
N GLY A 90 2.96 -9.48 17.31
CA GLY A 90 3.64 -10.61 16.66
C GLY A 90 3.38 -11.99 17.29
N ASP A 91 2.37 -12.12 18.16
CA ASP A 91 2.06 -13.34 18.89
C ASP A 91 0.60 -13.79 18.70
N LEU A 92 0.41 -15.02 18.20
CA LEU A 92 -0.91 -15.57 17.92
C LEU A 92 -1.72 -15.84 19.21
N ASN A 93 -1.08 -16.21 20.32
CA ASN A 93 -1.81 -16.43 21.58
C ASN A 93 -2.39 -15.13 22.13
N ARG A 94 -1.65 -14.04 21.98
CA ARG A 94 -2.12 -12.68 22.30
C ARG A 94 -3.20 -12.23 21.34
N ALA A 95 -3.05 -12.49 20.04
CA ALA A 95 -4.08 -12.23 19.04
C ALA A 95 -5.42 -12.88 19.43
N LEU A 96 -5.41 -14.15 19.83
CA LEU A 96 -6.62 -14.87 20.24
C LEU A 96 -7.13 -14.43 21.62
N GLY A 97 -6.26 -14.32 22.62
CA GLY A 97 -6.64 -14.14 24.02
C GLY A 97 -6.90 -12.70 24.46
N ALA A 98 -6.19 -11.72 23.87
CA ALA A 98 -6.31 -10.31 24.21
C ALA A 98 -7.05 -9.50 23.14
N CYS A 99 -6.83 -9.84 21.86
CA CYS A 99 -7.30 -9.03 20.74
C CYS A 99 -8.62 -9.54 20.15
N MET A 100 -9.02 -10.77 20.41
CA MET A 100 -10.32 -11.29 19.96
C MET A 100 -11.23 -11.53 21.18
N ASP A 101 -10.68 -12.20 22.17
CA ASP A 101 -11.32 -12.42 23.46
C ASP A 101 -10.87 -11.35 24.49
N THR A 102 -11.30 -11.51 25.73
CA THR A 102 -10.95 -10.72 26.91
C THR A 102 -10.31 -11.60 27.99
N ALA A 103 -9.74 -12.74 27.59
CA ALA A 103 -9.07 -13.68 28.50
C ALA A 103 -7.70 -13.17 28.97
N GLN A 104 -7.10 -12.25 28.20
CA GLN A 104 -5.86 -11.58 28.52
C GLN A 104 -6.06 -10.06 28.45
N ASP A 105 -5.26 -9.31 29.21
CA ASP A 105 -5.25 -7.86 29.15
C ASP A 105 -4.67 -7.38 27.80
N LEU A 106 -5.43 -6.51 27.12
CA LEU A 106 -5.05 -5.80 25.90
C LEU A 106 -3.78 -4.96 26.08
N ARG A 107 -3.55 -4.45 27.30
CA ARG A 107 -2.43 -3.56 27.65
C ARG A 107 -2.43 -2.30 26.79
N LEU A 108 -3.58 -1.62 26.72
CA LEU A 108 -3.80 -0.47 25.84
C LEU A 108 -2.74 0.63 26.00
N ASP A 109 -2.34 0.97 27.23
CA ASP A 109 -1.26 1.95 27.48
C ASP A 109 0.08 1.53 26.86
N ALA A 110 0.37 0.23 26.81
CA ALA A 110 1.59 -0.29 26.20
C ALA A 110 1.51 -0.22 24.67
N LEU A 111 0.33 -0.44 24.09
CA LEU A 111 0.10 -0.29 22.65
C LEU A 111 0.28 1.18 22.23
N GLU A 112 -0.28 2.12 23.00
CA GLU A 112 -0.11 3.56 22.78
C GLU A 112 1.38 3.96 22.84
N ARG A 113 2.10 3.55 23.90
CA ARG A 113 3.54 3.83 24.03
C ARG A 113 4.34 3.25 22.87
N THR A 114 4.08 2.00 22.50
CA THR A 114 4.77 1.33 21.37
C THR A 114 4.56 2.08 20.06
N THR A 115 3.33 2.57 19.83
CA THR A 115 3.00 3.37 18.64
C THR A 115 3.79 4.68 18.62
N ARG A 116 3.85 5.40 19.75
CA ARG A 116 4.67 6.62 19.88
C ARG A 116 6.15 6.33 19.66
N ASP A 117 6.67 5.22 20.19
CA ASP A 117 8.06 4.82 20.01
C ASP A 117 8.38 4.39 18.58
N TRP A 118 7.47 3.72 17.87
CA TRP A 118 7.65 3.42 16.44
C TRP A 118 7.67 4.69 15.61
N SER A 119 6.74 5.60 15.87
CA SER A 119 6.68 6.91 15.22
C SER A 119 7.94 7.76 15.46
N ALA A 120 8.42 7.85 16.71
CA ALA A 120 9.64 8.56 17.06
C ALA A 120 10.90 7.98 16.39
N ARG A 121 10.88 6.68 16.04
CA ARG A 121 11.96 6.00 15.29
C ARG A 121 11.78 6.06 13.78
N GLY A 122 10.71 6.69 13.27
CA GLY A 122 10.38 6.75 11.85
C GLY A 122 9.95 5.40 11.26
N LEU A 123 9.52 4.47 12.10
CA LEU A 123 9.02 3.16 11.68
C LEU A 123 7.54 3.21 11.26
N THR A 124 6.83 4.25 11.68
CA THR A 124 5.51 4.65 11.22
C THR A 124 5.54 6.16 11.02
N ASP A 125 4.53 6.70 10.36
CA ASP A 125 4.34 8.14 10.28
C ASP A 125 4.14 8.79 11.69
N PRO A 126 4.37 10.11 11.80
CA PRO A 126 4.08 10.90 12.99
C PRO A 126 2.67 10.67 13.54
N VAL A 127 2.57 10.22 14.79
CA VAL A 127 1.28 10.06 15.49
C VAL A 127 0.48 11.35 15.61
N SER A 128 1.12 12.52 15.46
CA SER A 128 0.45 13.82 15.41
C SER A 128 -0.47 13.98 14.20
N GLN A 129 -0.27 13.20 13.13
CA GLN A 129 -1.12 13.25 11.95
C GLN A 129 -2.49 12.63 12.19
N LEU A 130 -2.60 11.68 13.12
CA LEU A 130 -3.88 11.08 13.51
C LEU A 130 -4.83 12.07 14.20
N ALA A 131 -4.30 13.21 14.67
CA ALA A 131 -5.09 14.21 15.36
C ALA A 131 -6.06 14.90 14.37
N GLY A 132 -7.36 14.81 14.66
CA GLY A 132 -8.41 15.37 13.81
C GLY A 132 -8.92 14.44 12.71
N ASP A 133 -8.22 13.35 12.41
CA ASP A 133 -8.64 12.39 11.38
C ASP A 133 -9.99 11.75 11.77
N PRO A 134 -10.95 11.67 10.84
CA PRO A 134 -12.20 10.96 11.06
C PRO A 134 -11.95 9.46 11.16
N VAL A 135 -12.37 8.88 12.29
CA VAL A 135 -12.35 7.43 12.49
C VAL A 135 -13.75 6.94 12.82
N TYR A 136 -14.27 6.01 12.02
CA TYR A 136 -15.51 5.31 12.30
C TYR A 136 -15.22 3.93 12.89
N VAL A 137 -15.82 3.60 14.04
CA VAL A 137 -15.70 2.28 14.66
C VAL A 137 -17.11 1.69 14.76
N PHE A 138 -17.24 0.40 14.47
CA PHE A 138 -18.47 -0.35 14.64
C PHE A 138 -18.25 -1.65 15.43
N SER A 139 -19.14 -1.94 16.37
CA SER A 139 -19.21 -3.28 17.00
C SER A 139 -20.61 -3.64 17.51
N GLY A 140 -21.06 -4.88 17.27
CA GLY A 140 -22.32 -5.38 17.82
C GLY A 140 -22.17 -6.00 19.21
N SER A 141 -23.26 -6.08 19.98
CA SER A 141 -23.24 -6.76 21.30
C SER A 141 -23.27 -8.29 21.17
N GLY A 142 -23.62 -8.78 19.98
CA GLY A 142 -23.66 -10.21 19.65
C GLY A 142 -22.34 -10.73 19.09
N ASP A 143 -21.31 -9.87 18.93
CA ASP A 143 -20.00 -10.31 18.46
C ASP A 143 -19.26 -11.10 19.55
N ALA A 144 -19.21 -12.42 19.35
CA ALA A 144 -18.48 -13.35 20.20
C ALA A 144 -17.10 -13.73 19.64
N THR A 145 -16.70 -13.15 18.50
CA THR A 145 -15.40 -13.42 17.84
C THR A 145 -14.39 -12.33 18.15
N VAL A 146 -14.75 -11.06 17.92
CA VAL A 146 -14.00 -9.91 18.42
C VAL A 146 -14.91 -9.20 19.40
N LYS A 147 -14.74 -9.51 20.69
CA LYS A 147 -15.65 -9.06 21.72
C LYS A 147 -15.65 -7.53 21.82
N ARG A 148 -16.82 -6.94 22.08
CA ARG A 148 -17.01 -5.50 22.19
C ARG A 148 -15.95 -4.74 23.01
N PRO A 149 -15.45 -5.23 24.17
CA PRO A 149 -14.38 -4.55 24.91
C PRO A 149 -13.10 -4.32 24.10
N VAL A 150 -12.82 -5.15 23.10
CA VAL A 150 -11.71 -4.94 22.17
C VAL A 150 -11.98 -3.73 21.26
N ALA A 151 -13.19 -3.62 20.71
CA ALA A 151 -13.58 -2.48 19.88
C ALA A 151 -13.71 -1.18 20.72
N ASP A 152 -14.18 -1.28 21.97
CA ASP A 152 -14.15 -0.17 22.93
C ASP A 152 -12.70 0.34 23.11
N ALA A 153 -11.73 -0.57 23.24
CA ALA A 153 -10.32 -0.21 23.35
C ALA A 153 -9.74 0.38 22.04
N LEU A 154 -10.24 -0.02 20.86
CA LEU A 154 -9.86 0.60 19.59
C LEU A 154 -10.34 2.06 19.51
N ALA A 155 -11.58 2.31 19.93
CA ALA A 155 -12.12 3.67 20.00
C ALA A 155 -11.31 4.54 20.99
N ASP A 156 -10.96 4.01 22.16
CA ASP A 156 -10.09 4.69 23.13
C ASP A 156 -8.68 4.94 22.55
N PHE A 157 -8.07 3.93 21.91
CA PHE A 157 -6.76 4.05 21.26
C PHE A 157 -6.71 5.26 20.32
N TYR A 158 -7.64 5.36 19.37
CA TYR A 158 -7.69 6.48 18.43
C TYR A 158 -7.98 7.82 19.14
N GLY A 159 -8.86 7.83 20.13
CA GLY A 159 -9.16 9.01 20.94
C GLY A 159 -7.92 9.58 21.64
N ARG A 160 -7.01 8.73 22.14
CA ARG A 160 -5.75 9.14 22.78
C ARG A 160 -4.74 9.77 21.82
N PHE A 161 -4.90 9.56 20.52
CA PHE A 161 -4.14 10.24 19.47
C PHE A 161 -4.86 11.47 18.90
N GLY A 162 -6.03 11.83 19.43
CA GLY A 162 -6.78 13.02 19.05
C GLY A 162 -7.63 12.86 17.79
N ALA A 163 -7.84 11.63 17.30
CA ALA A 163 -8.72 11.37 16.17
C ALA A 163 -10.17 11.71 16.52
N ARG A 164 -10.97 12.10 15.51
CA ARG A 164 -12.41 12.32 15.65
C ARG A 164 -13.12 10.98 15.53
N VAL A 165 -13.28 10.29 16.66
CA VAL A 165 -13.90 8.96 16.69
C VAL A 165 -15.43 9.05 16.72
N ARG A 166 -16.09 8.42 15.75
CA ARG A 166 -17.52 8.09 15.78
C ARG A 166 -17.66 6.58 15.98
N TYR A 167 -18.19 6.18 17.14
CA TYR A 167 -18.31 4.76 17.49
C TYR A 167 -19.77 4.34 17.56
N ASP A 168 -20.22 3.54 16.59
CA ASP A 168 -21.51 2.88 16.62
C ASP A 168 -21.41 1.49 17.28
N ARG A 169 -22.22 1.31 18.31
CA ARG A 169 -22.40 0.06 19.06
C ARG A 169 -23.85 -0.18 19.44
N SER A 170 -24.76 0.41 18.66
CA SER A 170 -26.20 0.48 18.94
C SER A 170 -26.93 -0.84 18.73
N THR A 171 -26.37 -1.77 17.96
CA THR A 171 -27.05 -2.99 17.55
C THR A 171 -26.52 -4.24 18.24
N ALA A 172 -27.29 -5.31 18.15
CA ALA A 172 -26.92 -6.66 18.57
C ALA A 172 -26.17 -7.44 17.49
N ALA A 173 -25.45 -6.76 16.58
CA ALA A 173 -24.80 -7.42 15.47
C ALA A 173 -23.84 -8.53 15.92
N GLY A 174 -23.76 -9.60 15.12
CA GLY A 174 -22.71 -10.60 15.21
C GLY A 174 -21.38 -10.08 14.64
N HIS A 175 -20.40 -10.98 14.47
CA HIS A 175 -19.12 -10.67 13.84
C HIS A 175 -19.27 -10.57 12.32
N ALA A 176 -19.48 -9.36 11.80
CA ALA A 176 -19.76 -9.12 10.39
C ALA A 176 -19.46 -7.67 9.95
N TRP A 177 -19.36 -7.48 8.64
CA TRP A 177 -19.57 -6.19 8.01
C TRP A 177 -21.07 -5.86 8.05
N ILE A 178 -21.45 -4.64 8.38
CA ILE A 178 -22.86 -4.26 8.46
C ILE A 178 -23.22 -3.46 7.24
N SER A 179 -24.21 -3.92 6.49
CA SER A 179 -24.65 -3.27 5.25
C SER A 179 -26.12 -3.57 4.99
N PRO A 180 -26.87 -2.63 4.38
CA PRO A 180 -28.24 -2.88 3.90
C PRO A 180 -28.35 -4.08 2.95
N LEU A 181 -27.29 -4.40 2.20
CA LEU A 181 -27.23 -5.53 1.28
C LEU A 181 -26.84 -6.86 1.96
N GLY A 182 -26.55 -6.84 3.26
CA GLY A 182 -26.14 -8.02 4.00
C GLY A 182 -27.20 -9.12 4.00
N PRO A 183 -26.92 -10.34 3.49
CA PRO A 183 -27.92 -11.40 3.40
C PRO A 183 -28.22 -12.05 4.76
N ASN A 184 -27.38 -11.84 5.77
CA ASN A 184 -27.60 -12.39 7.11
C ASN A 184 -28.41 -11.42 7.98
N PRO A 185 -29.28 -11.95 8.87
CA PRO A 185 -29.86 -11.16 9.96
C PRO A 185 -28.79 -10.59 10.90
N CYS A 186 -29.07 -9.43 11.51
CA CYS A 186 -28.12 -8.67 12.30
C CYS A 186 -27.25 -9.49 13.28
N ALA A 187 -27.85 -10.35 14.11
CA ALA A 187 -27.16 -11.05 15.19
C ALA A 187 -26.32 -12.27 14.73
N VAL A 188 -26.34 -12.60 13.45
CA VAL A 188 -25.74 -13.84 12.92
C VAL A 188 -24.24 -13.69 12.71
N THR A 189 -23.45 -14.73 13.02
CA THR A 189 -22.02 -14.81 12.70
C THR A 189 -21.77 -16.01 11.79
N GLN A 190 -21.99 -15.85 10.49
CA GLN A 190 -21.83 -16.94 9.52
C GLN A 190 -21.51 -16.40 8.12
N ASN A 191 -20.98 -17.24 7.22
CA ASN A 191 -20.77 -16.90 5.81
C ASN A 191 -22.05 -16.28 5.18
N PRO A 192 -21.98 -15.10 4.55
CA PRO A 192 -20.77 -14.38 4.11
C PRO A 192 -20.19 -13.35 5.09
N TRP A 193 -20.65 -13.33 6.34
CA TRP A 193 -20.26 -12.37 7.39
C TRP A 193 -20.51 -10.92 6.95
N VAL A 194 -21.64 -10.73 6.26
CA VAL A 194 -22.22 -9.42 5.94
C VAL A 194 -23.67 -9.44 6.38
N ASN A 195 -24.03 -8.54 7.29
CA ASN A 195 -25.31 -8.58 8.00
C ASN A 195 -26.12 -7.30 7.75
N ASN A 196 -27.43 -7.46 7.57
CA ASN A 196 -28.37 -6.35 7.58
C ASN A 196 -28.91 -6.16 9.00
N CYS A 197 -28.60 -5.00 9.58
CA CYS A 197 -29.03 -4.58 10.91
C CYS A 197 -30.14 -3.52 10.91
N GLY A 198 -30.74 -3.23 9.76
CA GLY A 198 -31.70 -2.12 9.61
C GLY A 198 -31.04 -0.74 9.70
N LEU A 199 -29.71 -0.68 9.50
CA LEU A 199 -28.91 0.54 9.44
C LEU A 199 -28.24 0.63 8.07
N ASP A 200 -27.98 1.85 7.62
CA ASP A 200 -27.07 2.14 6.51
C ASP A 200 -25.72 2.58 7.09
N ALA A 201 -24.86 1.60 7.38
CA ALA A 201 -23.56 1.88 7.98
C ALA A 201 -22.62 2.58 7.01
N GLU A 202 -22.79 2.36 5.70
CA GLU A 202 -22.03 3.01 4.63
C GLU A 202 -22.33 4.51 4.57
N HIS A 203 -23.60 4.92 4.72
CA HIS A 203 -23.96 6.32 4.90
C HIS A 203 -23.18 6.96 6.04
N ASP A 204 -23.21 6.30 7.20
CA ASP A 204 -22.64 6.84 8.43
C ASP A 204 -21.11 6.88 8.41
N LEU A 205 -20.47 5.83 7.90
CA LEU A 205 -19.01 5.77 7.80
C LEU A 205 -18.50 6.74 6.73
N LEU A 206 -19.08 6.77 5.53
CA LEU A 206 -18.62 7.65 4.46
C LEU A 206 -18.95 9.10 4.77
N GLY A 207 -20.11 9.38 5.35
CA GLY A 207 -20.45 10.72 5.83
C GLY A 207 -19.46 11.24 6.88
N HIS A 208 -19.00 10.37 7.80
CA HIS A 208 -18.00 10.74 8.80
C HIS A 208 -16.60 10.96 8.19
N LEU A 209 -16.17 10.07 7.29
CA LEU A 209 -14.86 10.15 6.63
C LEU A 209 -14.77 11.35 5.67
N LEU A 210 -15.81 11.56 4.86
CA LEU A 210 -15.82 12.55 3.79
C LEU A 210 -16.37 13.91 4.23
N GLY A 211 -16.97 13.98 5.43
CA GLY A 211 -17.68 15.14 5.98
C GLY A 211 -19.15 15.24 5.53
N SER A 212 -19.47 14.71 4.36
CA SER A 212 -20.82 14.52 3.83
C SER A 212 -20.82 13.44 2.76
N VAL A 213 -21.92 12.72 2.59
CA VAL A 213 -22.06 11.71 1.53
C VAL A 213 -23.41 11.88 0.83
N ALA A 214 -23.41 11.84 -0.50
CA ALA A 214 -24.64 11.78 -1.29
C ALA A 214 -25.27 10.39 -1.16
N ALA A 215 -26.60 10.33 -1.33
CA ALA A 215 -27.32 9.06 -1.32
C ALA A 215 -26.74 8.06 -2.35
N PRO A 216 -26.80 6.76 -2.07
CA PRO A 216 -26.28 5.73 -2.96
C PRO A 216 -27.09 5.67 -4.25
N GLY A 217 -26.47 5.23 -5.33
CA GLY A 217 -27.20 4.87 -6.54
C GLY A 217 -28.09 3.64 -6.33
N ASP A 218 -29.12 3.49 -7.17
CA ASP A 218 -29.98 2.29 -7.16
C ASP A 218 -29.22 1.01 -7.56
N ALA A 219 -28.08 1.17 -8.24
CA ALA A 219 -27.20 0.11 -8.71
C ALA A 219 -25.79 0.65 -9.02
N PRO A 220 -24.74 -0.17 -8.90
CA PRO A 220 -23.42 0.16 -9.44
C PRO A 220 -23.46 0.30 -10.98
N ARG A 221 -22.88 1.37 -11.51
CA ARG A 221 -22.77 1.73 -12.94
C ARG A 221 -21.32 1.85 -13.41
N GLY A 222 -20.37 1.97 -12.49
CA GLY A 222 -18.95 1.84 -12.72
C GLY A 222 -18.50 0.44 -13.15
N SER A 223 -17.19 0.27 -13.31
CA SER A 223 -16.56 -1.00 -13.72
C SER A 223 -15.78 -1.61 -12.56
N LEU A 224 -15.97 -2.90 -12.31
CA LEU A 224 -15.16 -3.67 -11.35
C LEU A 224 -13.96 -4.29 -12.07
N VAL A 225 -12.81 -3.64 -11.98
CA VAL A 225 -11.57 -4.08 -12.63
C VAL A 225 -10.88 -5.15 -11.77
N ARG A 226 -10.62 -6.33 -12.35
CA ARG A 226 -9.77 -7.37 -11.75
C ARG A 226 -8.34 -7.21 -12.26
N PHE A 227 -7.39 -7.00 -11.35
CA PHE A 227 -5.97 -6.77 -11.66
C PHE A 227 -5.05 -7.78 -10.98
N ASP A 228 -3.80 -7.87 -11.45
CA ASP A 228 -2.74 -8.70 -10.86
C ASP A 228 -2.05 -7.98 -9.69
N GLN A 229 -2.04 -8.58 -8.50
CA GLN A 229 -1.38 -8.03 -7.30
C GLN A 229 0.13 -8.28 -7.28
N ASN A 230 0.66 -9.22 -8.08
CA ASN A 230 2.08 -9.58 -8.06
C ASN A 230 3.04 -8.41 -8.30
N PRO A 231 2.81 -7.49 -9.26
CA PRO A 231 3.71 -6.35 -9.50
C PRO A 231 3.85 -5.41 -8.30
N TYR A 232 2.89 -5.42 -7.38
CA TYR A 232 2.85 -4.54 -6.22
C TYR A 232 3.45 -5.20 -4.97
N ALA A 233 3.61 -6.52 -4.95
CA ALA A 233 4.14 -7.25 -3.80
C ALA A 233 5.67 -7.21 -3.75
N PRO A 234 6.28 -7.12 -2.55
CA PRO A 234 7.72 -7.26 -2.38
C PRO A 234 8.29 -8.49 -3.10
N GLY A 235 9.29 -8.24 -3.96
CA GLY A 235 9.91 -9.25 -4.81
C GLY A 235 9.02 -9.85 -5.91
N GLY A 236 7.88 -9.23 -6.23
CA GLY A 236 7.04 -9.60 -7.37
C GLY A 236 6.15 -10.83 -7.18
N SER A 237 5.79 -11.20 -5.94
CA SER A 237 4.87 -12.33 -5.70
C SER A 237 3.94 -12.07 -4.52
N ALA A 238 2.65 -11.89 -4.80
CA ALA A 238 1.62 -11.66 -3.79
C ALA A 238 1.40 -12.91 -2.91
N ARG A 239 1.51 -14.11 -3.50
CA ARG A 239 1.35 -15.37 -2.75
C ARG A 239 2.36 -15.54 -1.63
N ARG A 240 3.59 -15.03 -1.78
CA ARG A 240 4.61 -15.11 -0.71
C ARG A 240 4.22 -14.34 0.55
N VAL A 241 3.42 -13.30 0.38
CA VAL A 241 2.98 -12.43 1.48
C VAL A 241 1.54 -12.76 1.91
N SER A 242 1.04 -13.97 1.61
CA SER A 242 -0.34 -14.40 1.89
C SER A 242 -1.43 -13.54 1.22
N MET A 243 -1.13 -12.95 0.07
CA MET A 243 -2.09 -12.20 -0.75
C MET A 243 -2.43 -12.97 -2.05
N ASP A 244 -3.64 -12.80 -2.55
CA ASP A 244 -4.05 -13.41 -3.80
C ASP A 244 -3.30 -12.82 -5.01
N GLU A 245 -3.28 -13.52 -6.13
CA GLU A 245 -2.81 -12.94 -7.39
C GLU A 245 -3.84 -11.93 -7.91
N ALA A 246 -5.14 -12.13 -7.65
CA ALA A 246 -6.18 -11.22 -8.08
C ALA A 246 -6.51 -10.17 -7.01
N GLY A 247 -6.51 -8.90 -7.40
CA GLY A 247 -7.11 -7.78 -6.67
C GLY A 247 -8.25 -7.17 -7.48
N PHE A 248 -9.07 -6.33 -6.85
CA PHE A 248 -10.19 -5.67 -7.53
C PHE A 248 -10.24 -4.17 -7.26
N LEU A 249 -10.68 -3.39 -8.23
CA LEU A 249 -10.87 -1.94 -8.14
C LEU A 249 -12.22 -1.59 -8.76
N TYR A 250 -13.14 -1.04 -7.98
CA TYR A 250 -14.33 -0.43 -8.51
C TYR A 250 -14.04 1.00 -8.97
N VAL A 251 -14.36 1.30 -10.24
CA VAL A 251 -14.11 2.58 -10.88
C VAL A 251 -15.43 3.21 -11.33
N PRO A 252 -15.91 4.26 -10.64
CA PRO A 252 -17.04 5.05 -11.09
C PRO A 252 -16.82 5.67 -12.45
N THR A 253 -17.89 5.88 -13.22
CA THR A 253 -17.81 6.52 -14.55
C THR A 253 -17.17 7.92 -14.50
N SER A 254 -17.40 8.68 -13.43
CA SER A 254 -16.80 10.01 -13.25
C SER A 254 -15.28 9.95 -13.11
N CYS A 255 -14.76 9.03 -12.29
CA CYS A 255 -13.32 8.83 -12.11
C CYS A 255 -12.64 8.33 -13.39
N ALA A 256 -13.30 7.43 -14.13
CA ALA A 256 -12.83 7.01 -15.45
C ALA A 256 -12.81 8.18 -16.46
N GLY A 257 -13.71 9.15 -16.31
CA GLY A 257 -13.76 10.38 -17.09
C GLY A 257 -12.74 11.46 -16.68
N GLY A 258 -11.88 11.20 -15.69
CA GLY A 258 -10.85 12.13 -15.23
C GLY A 258 -11.29 13.11 -14.15
N ALA A 259 -12.41 12.87 -13.48
CA ALA A 259 -12.78 13.64 -12.29
C ALA A 259 -11.74 13.47 -11.17
N LYS A 260 -11.63 14.49 -10.30
CA LYS A 260 -10.88 14.37 -9.05
C LYS A 260 -11.65 13.49 -8.09
N CYS A 261 -11.07 12.36 -7.74
CA CYS A 261 -11.71 11.33 -6.92
C CYS A 261 -11.06 11.18 -5.56
N ARG A 262 -11.73 10.44 -4.69
CA ARG A 262 -11.18 9.93 -3.44
C ARG A 262 -10.98 8.42 -3.57
N LEU A 263 -10.22 7.82 -2.68
CA LEU A 263 -9.98 6.37 -2.66
C LEU A 263 -10.34 5.80 -1.28
N VAL A 264 -11.15 4.74 -1.26
CA VAL A 264 -11.32 3.88 -0.09
C VAL A 264 -10.65 2.53 -0.38
N VAL A 265 -9.74 2.11 0.50
CA VAL A 265 -9.17 0.77 0.50
C VAL A 265 -10.02 -0.12 1.40
N ALA A 266 -10.88 -0.95 0.82
CA ALA A 266 -11.84 -1.80 1.51
C ALA A 266 -11.29 -3.23 1.69
N LEU A 267 -11.08 -3.63 2.95
CA LEU A 267 -10.38 -4.85 3.34
C LEU A 267 -11.36 -5.85 3.95
N HIS A 268 -11.53 -6.97 3.25
CA HIS A 268 -12.35 -8.09 3.72
C HIS A 268 -11.76 -8.74 4.99
N GLY A 269 -12.57 -9.45 5.76
CA GLY A 269 -12.15 -10.21 6.93
C GLY A 269 -11.57 -11.59 6.62
N CYS A 270 -11.26 -12.35 7.67
CA CYS A 270 -10.90 -13.75 7.52
C CYS A 270 -12.01 -14.53 6.81
N LYS A 271 -11.66 -15.50 5.97
CA LYS A 271 -12.60 -16.35 5.21
C LYS A 271 -13.46 -15.61 4.19
N GLN A 272 -13.16 -14.33 3.91
CA GLN A 272 -13.88 -13.48 2.96
C GLN A 272 -13.05 -13.10 1.73
N GLY A 273 -11.84 -13.65 1.58
CA GLY A 273 -11.04 -13.43 0.37
C GLY A 273 -11.66 -14.10 -0.85
N TYR A 274 -11.49 -13.52 -2.03
CA TYR A 274 -12.14 -13.94 -3.28
C TYR A 274 -11.99 -15.45 -3.58
N SER A 275 -10.79 -15.99 -3.34
CA SER A 275 -10.46 -17.40 -3.60
C SER A 275 -10.80 -18.34 -2.44
N TYR A 276 -11.26 -17.82 -1.29
CA TYR A 276 -11.54 -18.64 -0.11
C TYR A 276 -12.83 -19.44 -0.30
N GLN A 277 -12.73 -20.77 -0.46
CA GLN A 277 -13.84 -21.73 -0.38
C GLN A 277 -15.16 -21.30 -1.09
N GLY A 278 -15.06 -20.73 -2.30
CA GLY A 278 -16.25 -20.30 -3.06
C GLY A 278 -16.89 -18.99 -2.59
N PHE A 279 -16.20 -18.19 -1.77
CA PHE A 279 -16.65 -16.89 -1.32
C PHE A 279 -16.82 -15.89 -2.47
N ARG A 280 -15.88 -15.88 -3.44
CA ARG A 280 -15.96 -15.07 -4.68
C ARG A 280 -16.18 -13.58 -4.39
N SER A 281 -17.06 -12.92 -5.12
CA SER A 281 -17.31 -11.48 -5.08
C SER A 281 -18.19 -11.01 -3.92
N ARG A 282 -18.66 -11.92 -3.04
CA ARG A 282 -19.70 -11.61 -2.04
C ARG A 282 -19.42 -10.39 -1.18
N PHE A 283 -18.16 -10.13 -0.79
CA PHE A 283 -17.83 -8.93 -0.03
C PHE A 283 -18.05 -7.66 -0.87
N MET A 284 -17.53 -7.61 -2.09
CA MET A 284 -17.73 -6.47 -3.02
C MET A 284 -19.22 -6.29 -3.33
N ASP A 285 -19.93 -7.37 -3.60
CA ASP A 285 -21.36 -7.35 -3.98
C ASP A 285 -22.30 -6.92 -2.84
N THR A 286 -21.86 -7.01 -1.58
CA THR A 286 -22.75 -6.79 -0.42
C THR A 286 -22.21 -5.79 0.60
N ALA A 287 -21.02 -5.22 0.41
CA ALA A 287 -20.50 -4.17 1.29
C ALA A 287 -21.19 -2.81 1.09
N TYR A 288 -21.98 -2.65 0.03
CA TYR A 288 -22.73 -1.43 -0.31
C TYR A 288 -21.86 -0.19 -0.59
N LEU A 289 -20.55 -0.39 -0.83
CA LEU A 289 -19.61 0.70 -1.10
C LEU A 289 -19.66 1.14 -2.57
N ASP A 290 -19.92 0.23 -3.51
CA ASP A 290 -19.90 0.52 -4.95
C ASP A 290 -21.09 1.40 -5.37
N GLU A 291 -22.23 1.27 -4.70
CA GLU A 291 -23.41 2.12 -4.90
C GLU A 291 -23.18 3.55 -4.44
N TYR A 292 -22.45 3.73 -3.33
CA TYR A 292 -22.00 5.05 -2.86
C TYR A 292 -20.88 5.61 -3.72
N ALA A 293 -20.02 4.75 -4.25
CA ALA A 293 -18.86 5.13 -5.05
C ALA A 293 -19.26 5.97 -6.28
N ASP A 294 -20.34 5.55 -6.96
CA ASP A 294 -20.88 6.19 -8.15
C ASP A 294 -21.44 7.59 -7.94
N THR A 295 -21.87 7.94 -6.73
CA THR A 295 -22.50 9.23 -6.43
C THR A 295 -21.57 10.18 -5.69
N ASN A 296 -20.35 9.75 -5.35
CA ASN A 296 -19.42 10.48 -4.49
C ASN A 296 -17.98 10.58 -5.03
N ASP A 297 -17.77 10.30 -6.32
CA ASP A 297 -16.44 10.32 -6.97
C ASP A 297 -15.40 9.53 -6.17
N LEU A 298 -15.76 8.29 -5.83
CA LEU A 298 -15.00 7.47 -4.91
C LEU A 298 -14.57 6.17 -5.58
N LEU A 299 -13.26 5.99 -5.76
CA LEU A 299 -12.67 4.71 -6.11
C LEU A 299 -12.74 3.77 -4.91
N VAL A 300 -13.03 2.49 -5.13
CA VAL A 300 -12.97 1.46 -4.09
C VAL A 300 -11.98 0.38 -4.48
N LEU A 301 -10.84 0.34 -3.79
CA LEU A 301 -9.83 -0.70 -3.96
C LEU A 301 -10.14 -1.84 -3.00
N TYR A 302 -10.21 -3.06 -3.52
CA TYR A 302 -10.43 -4.31 -2.79
C TYR A 302 -9.23 -5.25 -2.93
N PRO A 303 -8.12 -5.01 -2.20
CA PRO A 303 -7.03 -5.97 -2.14
C PRO A 303 -7.52 -7.30 -1.59
N GLN A 304 -6.92 -8.41 -2.01
CA GLN A 304 -7.32 -9.74 -1.58
C GLN A 304 -6.21 -10.44 -0.83
N ALA A 305 -6.48 -10.83 0.41
CA ALA A 305 -5.68 -11.80 1.15
C ALA A 305 -6.11 -13.23 0.77
N VAL A 306 -5.22 -14.20 1.00
CA VAL A 306 -5.50 -15.62 0.77
C VAL A 306 -4.94 -16.49 1.87
N ALA A 307 -5.49 -17.68 2.04
CA ALA A 307 -4.96 -18.67 2.96
C ALA A 307 -3.56 -19.12 2.53
N THR A 308 -2.67 -19.28 3.51
CA THR A 308 -1.38 -19.95 3.30
C THR A 308 -1.58 -21.44 3.09
N THR A 309 -0.65 -22.08 2.38
CA THR A 309 -0.58 -23.54 2.28
C THR A 309 -0.05 -24.18 3.58
N THR A 310 0.62 -23.40 4.41
CA THR A 310 1.01 -23.74 5.79
C THR A 310 -0.08 -23.36 6.78
N LEU A 311 0.06 -23.76 8.05
CA LEU A 311 -0.88 -23.44 9.12
C LEU A 311 -0.74 -22.02 9.69
N ASP A 312 0.14 -21.19 9.12
CA ASP A 312 0.38 -19.81 9.57
C ASP A 312 -0.88 -18.94 9.46
N ASN A 313 -1.61 -19.04 8.34
CA ASN A 313 -2.83 -18.29 8.07
C ASN A 313 -3.84 -19.11 7.23
N PRO A 314 -4.45 -20.18 7.78
CA PRO A 314 -5.35 -21.06 7.04
C PRO A 314 -6.70 -20.41 6.67
N ASN A 315 -7.02 -19.28 7.30
CA ASN A 315 -8.29 -18.57 7.09
C ASN A 315 -8.18 -17.42 6.09
N GLY A 316 -7.00 -17.17 5.52
CA GLY A 316 -6.80 -16.06 4.58
C GLY A 316 -7.11 -14.69 5.18
N CYS A 317 -6.71 -14.50 6.43
CA CYS A 317 -6.76 -13.21 7.11
C CYS A 317 -5.64 -12.28 6.65
N TRP A 318 -5.81 -10.98 6.82
CA TRP A 318 -4.69 -10.04 6.73
C TRP A 318 -3.66 -10.27 7.85
N ASN A 319 -2.41 -9.86 7.61
CA ASN A 319 -1.33 -10.01 8.57
C ASN A 319 -1.44 -8.96 9.67
N TRP A 320 -2.04 -9.36 10.80
CA TRP A 320 -2.15 -8.54 12.00
C TRP A 320 -1.52 -9.18 13.25
N TRP A 321 -0.84 -10.33 13.08
CA TRP A 321 -0.12 -11.03 14.15
C TRP A 321 1.29 -11.50 13.77
N GLY A 322 1.86 -10.98 12.67
CA GLY A 322 3.26 -11.23 12.29
C GLY A 322 3.55 -12.62 11.75
N TYR A 323 2.57 -13.26 11.08
CA TYR A 323 2.77 -14.57 10.47
C TYR A 323 3.82 -14.53 9.34
N LEU A 324 4.28 -15.71 8.92
CA LEU A 324 5.31 -15.88 7.88
C LEU A 324 6.65 -15.20 8.23
N GLY A 325 6.90 -14.88 9.51
CA GLY A 325 8.13 -14.25 9.98
C GLY A 325 8.21 -12.75 9.71
N ASP A 326 7.12 -12.12 9.26
CA ASP A 326 7.08 -10.67 9.03
C ASP A 326 7.02 -9.91 10.36
N THR A 327 8.18 -9.55 10.88
CA THR A 327 8.34 -8.74 12.10
C THR A 327 7.97 -7.27 11.92
N ALA A 328 7.74 -6.82 10.68
CA ALA A 328 7.36 -5.45 10.34
C ALA A 328 5.88 -5.33 9.94
N TYR A 329 5.07 -6.39 10.08
CA TYR A 329 3.70 -6.50 9.58
C TYR A 329 2.75 -5.32 9.86
N ALA A 330 2.98 -4.56 10.94
CA ALA A 330 2.15 -3.44 11.34
C ALA A 330 2.75 -2.06 10.98
N ARG A 331 3.97 -1.97 10.45
CA ARG A 331 4.75 -0.73 10.31
C ARG A 331 5.34 -0.60 8.90
N HIS A 332 6.08 0.48 8.63
CA HIS A 332 6.84 0.62 7.37
C HIS A 332 7.72 -0.61 7.11
N GLY A 333 7.69 -1.11 5.88
CA GLY A 333 8.40 -2.33 5.47
C GLY A 333 7.64 -3.63 5.73
N GLY A 334 6.45 -3.60 6.36
CA GLY A 334 5.59 -4.78 6.49
C GLY A 334 5.05 -5.23 5.14
N GLU A 335 5.13 -6.52 4.82
CA GLU A 335 5.05 -6.97 3.43
C GLU A 335 3.67 -6.76 2.80
N GLN A 336 2.59 -7.05 3.53
CA GLN A 336 1.22 -6.80 3.04
C GLN A 336 0.88 -5.31 3.00
N ILE A 337 1.33 -4.54 4.00
CA ILE A 337 1.14 -3.09 4.02
C ILE A 337 1.82 -2.45 2.82
N GLU A 338 3.08 -2.80 2.53
CA GLU A 338 3.80 -2.28 1.36
C GLU A 338 3.13 -2.68 0.05
N THR A 339 2.60 -3.91 -0.02
CA THR A 339 1.86 -4.39 -1.19
C THR A 339 0.63 -3.52 -1.46
N ILE A 340 -0.16 -3.22 -0.43
CA ILE A 340 -1.33 -2.35 -0.54
C ILE A 340 -0.90 -0.91 -0.86
N MET A 341 0.15 -0.40 -0.22
CA MET A 341 0.65 0.95 -0.48
C MET A 341 1.17 1.12 -1.89
N ALA A 342 1.79 0.10 -2.48
CA ALA A 342 2.17 0.10 -3.89
C ALA A 342 0.95 0.19 -4.82
N MET A 343 -0.17 -0.47 -4.49
CA MET A 343 -1.44 -0.33 -5.23
C MET A 343 -2.01 1.09 -5.07
N VAL A 344 -2.03 1.64 -3.85
CA VAL A 344 -2.49 3.02 -3.58
C VAL A 344 -1.67 4.04 -4.37
N ARG A 345 -0.33 3.90 -4.39
CA ARG A 345 0.58 4.75 -5.17
C ARG A 345 0.30 4.64 -6.67
N ALA A 346 0.08 3.42 -7.19
CA ALA A 346 -0.24 3.21 -8.60
C ALA A 346 -1.54 3.89 -9.03
N LEU A 347 -2.53 3.95 -8.14
CA LEU A 347 -3.79 4.66 -8.35
C LEU A 347 -3.67 6.18 -8.28
N GLY A 348 -2.52 6.72 -7.85
CA GLY A 348 -2.34 8.16 -7.62
C GLY A 348 -2.75 8.63 -6.23
N GLY A 349 -3.04 7.71 -5.30
CA GLY A 349 -3.44 8.01 -3.92
C GLY A 349 -2.31 8.47 -3.00
N ALA A 350 -1.07 8.49 -3.47
CA ALA A 350 -0.02 9.17 -2.74
C ALA A 350 -0.16 10.68 -2.96
N VAL A 351 -0.47 11.42 -1.90
CA VAL A 351 -0.19 12.85 -1.88
C VAL A 351 1.32 13.02 -2.10
N PRO A 352 1.80 14.01 -2.85
CA PRO A 352 3.18 14.45 -2.75
C PRO A 352 3.40 15.07 -1.36
N THR A 353 3.37 14.25 -0.32
CA THR A 353 3.71 14.61 1.06
C THR A 353 5.04 13.96 1.38
N THR A 354 6.08 14.79 1.42
CA THR A 354 7.29 14.48 2.18
C THR A 354 6.87 14.15 3.62
N PRO A 355 7.25 12.99 4.21
CA PRO A 355 6.85 12.64 5.58
C PRO A 355 7.29 13.72 6.58
N PRO A 356 6.46 14.15 7.56
CA PRO A 356 6.89 15.12 8.56
C PRO A 356 7.94 14.46 9.46
N GLY A 357 9.17 14.95 9.36
CA GLY A 357 10.34 14.39 10.04
C GLY A 357 11.39 13.85 9.09
N GLN A 358 11.05 13.57 7.83
CA GLN A 358 12.02 13.40 6.74
C GLN A 358 11.93 14.61 5.84
N SER A 359 12.91 15.49 5.92
CA SER A 359 13.09 16.54 4.92
C SER A 359 13.89 15.95 3.76
N SER A 360 13.61 16.36 2.53
CA SER A 360 14.40 15.96 1.38
C SER A 360 15.05 17.16 0.72
N VAL A 361 16.16 16.91 0.05
CA VAL A 361 16.78 17.87 -0.87
C VAL A 361 17.01 17.16 -2.19
N VAL A 362 16.61 17.82 -3.27
CA VAL A 362 16.90 17.38 -4.64
C VAL A 362 18.02 18.25 -5.16
N LEU A 363 19.15 17.62 -5.44
CA LEU A 363 20.36 18.27 -5.93
C LEU A 363 20.47 17.99 -7.42
N ALA A 364 20.32 19.03 -8.25
CA ALA A 364 20.67 18.93 -9.66
C ALA A 364 22.18 18.74 -9.80
N SER A 365 22.61 18.01 -10.84
CA SER A 365 24.03 17.86 -11.13
C SER A 365 24.65 19.18 -11.59
N THR A 366 25.96 19.32 -11.38
CA THR A 366 26.73 20.53 -11.67
C THR A 366 27.36 20.39 -13.04
N ASP A 367 26.67 20.89 -14.07
CA ASP A 367 27.04 20.75 -15.49
C ASP A 367 28.53 20.98 -15.78
N SER A 368 29.13 22.04 -15.22
CA SER A 368 30.55 22.38 -15.42
C SER A 368 31.55 21.36 -14.84
N GLN A 369 31.06 20.41 -14.05
CA GLN A 369 31.79 19.34 -13.37
C GLN A 369 31.34 17.95 -13.82
N ASP A 370 30.33 17.89 -14.70
CA ASP A 370 29.83 16.65 -15.27
C ASP A 370 30.58 16.33 -16.56
N GLY A 371 30.37 15.12 -17.05
CA GLY A 371 30.95 14.66 -18.30
C GLY A 371 30.97 13.14 -18.36
N TYR A 372 31.63 12.59 -19.36
CA TYR A 372 31.87 11.16 -19.41
C TYR A 372 33.31 10.88 -19.85
N VAL A 373 33.88 9.80 -19.33
CA VAL A 373 35.19 9.29 -19.73
C VAL A 373 35.03 8.04 -20.55
N LYS A 374 35.99 7.82 -21.47
CA LYS A 374 36.01 6.64 -22.32
C LYS A 374 37.39 6.00 -22.43
N ALA A 375 37.45 4.68 -22.41
CA ALA A 375 38.69 3.93 -22.58
C ALA A 375 38.47 2.59 -23.29
N ALA A 376 39.56 1.90 -23.62
CA ALA A 376 39.50 0.48 -24.01
C ALA A 376 39.10 -0.40 -22.81
N ALA A 377 38.75 -1.67 -23.05
CA ALA A 377 38.34 -2.63 -22.02
C ALA A 377 39.40 -2.83 -20.92
N ASP A 378 40.68 -2.79 -21.31
CA ASP A 378 41.83 -2.85 -20.39
C ASP A 378 42.12 -1.52 -19.68
N GLY A 379 41.30 -0.49 -19.93
CA GLY A 379 41.45 0.87 -19.41
C GLY A 379 42.51 1.72 -20.12
N SER A 380 43.17 1.19 -21.14
CA SER A 380 44.16 1.96 -21.90
C SER A 380 43.52 3.09 -22.72
N GLY A 381 44.28 4.15 -22.92
CA GLY A 381 43.88 5.28 -23.75
C GLY A 381 42.67 6.06 -23.21
N ALA A 382 42.47 6.07 -21.89
CA ALA A 382 41.41 6.86 -21.24
C ALA A 382 41.44 8.31 -21.72
N ALA A 383 40.26 8.85 -22.02
CA ALA A 383 40.07 10.22 -22.50
C ALA A 383 38.70 10.74 -22.10
N VAL A 384 38.55 12.06 -22.03
CA VAL A 384 37.25 12.71 -21.85
C VAL A 384 36.43 12.58 -23.14
N GLY A 385 35.15 12.31 -22.98
CA GLY A 385 34.16 12.27 -24.05
C GLY A 385 33.94 13.64 -24.67
N THR A 386 33.71 13.68 -25.98
CA THR A 386 33.62 14.94 -26.73
C THR A 386 32.24 15.20 -27.32
N LEU A 387 31.28 14.29 -27.11
CA LEU A 387 29.96 14.35 -27.74
C LEU A 387 28.85 14.85 -26.81
N GLU A 388 29.20 15.27 -25.61
CA GLU A 388 28.24 15.72 -24.59
C GLU A 388 27.32 16.83 -25.10
N GLY A 389 27.87 17.89 -25.70
CA GLY A 389 27.06 19.00 -26.22
C GLY A 389 26.14 18.63 -27.39
N ALA A 390 26.38 17.49 -28.06
CA ALA A 390 25.57 17.05 -29.19
C ALA A 390 24.52 16.00 -28.80
N TYR A 391 24.86 15.09 -27.88
CA TYR A 391 24.02 13.93 -27.56
C TYR A 391 23.79 13.71 -26.06
N GLY A 392 24.56 14.35 -25.18
CA GLY A 392 24.53 14.14 -23.73
C GLY A 392 25.62 13.19 -23.23
N LEU A 393 25.48 12.76 -21.98
CA LEU A 393 26.47 11.95 -21.26
C LEU A 393 26.38 10.48 -21.66
N ALA A 394 27.45 9.90 -22.18
CA ALA A 394 27.44 8.52 -22.67
C ALA A 394 27.72 7.50 -21.54
N VAL A 395 26.98 6.38 -21.57
CA VAL A 395 27.25 5.20 -20.75
C VAL A 395 27.07 3.93 -21.58
N GLY A 396 28.03 3.01 -21.56
CA GLY A 396 27.99 1.76 -22.33
C GLY A 396 29.19 1.64 -23.26
N ARG A 397 29.01 1.09 -24.47
CA ARG A 397 30.07 0.93 -25.46
C ARG A 397 29.76 1.66 -26.75
N GLY A 398 30.53 2.68 -27.07
CA GLY A 398 30.41 3.46 -28.31
C GLY A 398 30.75 2.68 -29.58
N THR A 399 30.44 3.28 -30.73
CA THR A 399 30.80 2.74 -32.05
C THR A 399 32.29 2.83 -32.36
N ASP A 400 33.03 3.67 -31.62
CA ASP A 400 34.50 3.73 -31.65
C ASP A 400 35.17 2.56 -30.90
N GLY A 401 34.35 1.67 -30.32
CA GLY A 401 34.78 0.47 -29.63
C GLY A 401 35.25 0.70 -28.19
N ARG A 402 35.17 1.94 -27.71
CA ARG A 402 35.49 2.31 -26.32
C ARG A 402 34.27 2.17 -25.42
N PHE A 403 34.53 2.06 -24.13
CA PHE A 403 33.52 1.98 -23.08
C PHE A 403 33.43 3.33 -22.38
N ASP A 404 32.23 3.82 -22.19
CA ASP A 404 31.90 5.13 -21.65
C ASP A 404 31.35 4.99 -20.22
N ARG A 405 31.80 5.89 -19.32
CA ARG A 405 31.30 6.04 -17.95
C ARG A 405 30.96 7.50 -17.72
N ALA A 406 29.71 7.79 -17.37
CA ALA A 406 29.30 9.15 -17.03
C ALA A 406 29.67 9.47 -15.58
N VAL A 407 30.14 10.69 -15.33
CA VAL A 407 30.45 11.24 -14.01
C VAL A 407 29.52 12.43 -13.78
N LEU A 408 28.83 12.41 -12.65
CA LEU A 408 27.86 13.41 -12.23
C LEU A 408 28.29 13.98 -10.88
N SER A 409 28.25 15.29 -10.75
CA SER A 409 28.75 16.04 -9.59
C SER A 409 27.61 16.74 -8.87
N PHE A 410 27.41 16.45 -7.59
CA PHE A 410 26.35 17.05 -6.78
C PHE A 410 26.94 17.86 -5.62
N ASP A 411 26.50 19.11 -5.47
CA ASP A 411 26.82 19.94 -4.30
C ASP A 411 26.03 19.45 -3.07
N THR A 412 26.58 18.44 -2.40
CA THR A 412 25.99 17.80 -1.22
C THR A 412 26.21 18.57 0.06
N SER A 413 26.95 19.70 0.03
CA SER A 413 27.02 20.66 1.14
C SER A 413 25.67 21.31 1.44
N ARG A 414 24.74 21.28 0.48
CA ARG A 414 23.36 21.77 0.60
C ARG A 414 22.47 20.88 1.45
N ILE A 415 22.93 19.69 1.87
CA ILE A 415 22.23 18.85 2.82
C ILE A 415 22.38 19.48 4.22
N PRO A 416 21.29 19.76 4.96
CA PRO A 416 21.39 20.42 6.26
C PRO A 416 22.30 19.69 7.26
N ALA A 417 23.15 20.46 7.93
CA ALA A 417 24.08 19.93 8.94
C ALA A 417 23.32 19.30 10.12
N GLY A 418 23.93 18.27 10.73
CA GLY A 418 23.38 17.59 11.91
C GLY A 418 22.20 16.65 11.65
N LYS A 419 21.76 16.50 10.39
CA LYS A 419 20.65 15.59 10.00
C LYS A 419 21.13 14.18 9.67
N GLU A 420 20.39 13.14 10.01
CA GLU A 420 20.73 11.78 9.60
C GLU A 420 20.25 11.56 8.16
N ILE A 421 21.13 11.13 7.24
CA ILE A 421 20.69 10.74 5.89
C ILE A 421 20.11 9.34 6.01
N VAL A 422 18.84 9.17 5.64
CA VAL A 422 18.12 7.91 5.78
C VAL A 422 17.92 7.21 4.45
N ARG A 423 17.93 7.98 3.35
CA ARG A 423 17.74 7.47 2.00
C ARG A 423 18.35 8.43 0.99
N ALA A 424 18.92 7.89 -0.07
CA ALA A 424 19.34 8.68 -1.22
C ALA A 424 19.28 7.84 -2.48
N TYR A 425 18.97 8.45 -3.62
CA TYR A 425 18.90 7.79 -4.92
C TYR A 425 19.17 8.78 -6.05
N VAL A 426 19.62 8.27 -7.20
CA VAL A 426 19.96 9.05 -8.38
C VAL A 426 18.87 8.89 -9.43
N THR A 427 18.42 10.00 -10.01
CA THR A 427 17.53 10.03 -11.17
C THR A 427 18.30 10.59 -12.36
N VAL A 428 18.15 9.96 -13.53
CA VAL A 428 18.74 10.43 -14.80
C VAL A 428 17.73 10.36 -15.93
N THR A 429 17.72 11.35 -16.81
CA THR A 429 16.84 11.38 -17.97
C THR A 429 17.57 10.86 -19.20
N ARG A 430 16.99 9.89 -19.90
CA ARG A 430 17.52 9.39 -21.18
C ARG A 430 17.12 10.32 -22.32
N VAL A 431 18.12 10.74 -23.11
CA VAL A 431 17.94 11.59 -24.30
C VAL A 431 18.24 10.88 -25.61
N GLY A 432 18.89 9.71 -25.55
CA GLY A 432 19.22 8.95 -26.75
C GLY A 432 19.95 7.66 -26.44
N GLY A 433 20.54 7.06 -27.48
CA GLY A 433 21.33 5.84 -27.38
C GLY A 433 21.02 4.86 -28.51
N ALA A 434 21.82 3.81 -28.59
CA ALA A 434 21.66 2.74 -29.56
C ALA A 434 21.87 1.38 -28.91
N GLY A 435 21.16 0.37 -29.42
CA GLY A 435 21.15 -0.97 -28.82
C GLY A 435 20.55 -0.98 -27.40
N THR A 436 20.81 -2.06 -26.67
CA THR A 436 20.30 -2.31 -25.33
C THR A 436 21.44 -2.71 -24.39
N PRO A 437 22.16 -1.76 -23.80
CA PRO A 437 23.37 -2.06 -23.01
C PRO A 437 23.10 -2.90 -21.76
N TRP A 438 21.88 -2.86 -21.21
CA TRP A 438 21.42 -3.77 -20.14
C TRP A 438 21.28 -5.23 -20.57
N SER A 439 21.18 -5.52 -21.87
CA SER A 439 21.09 -6.89 -22.40
C SER A 439 22.36 -7.32 -23.14
N SER A 440 23.43 -6.51 -23.10
CA SER A 440 24.73 -6.84 -23.67
C SER A 440 25.82 -6.76 -22.59
N PRO A 441 26.30 -7.90 -22.07
CA PRO A 441 25.72 -9.25 -22.18
C PRO A 441 24.36 -9.37 -21.46
N PRO A 442 23.60 -10.47 -21.65
CA PRO A 442 22.32 -10.66 -20.96
C PRO A 442 22.45 -10.54 -19.43
N GLY A 443 21.59 -9.74 -18.82
CA GLY A 443 21.62 -9.50 -17.37
C GLY A 443 22.63 -8.44 -16.90
N ASN A 444 23.16 -7.63 -17.81
CA ASN A 444 24.04 -6.51 -17.46
C ASN A 444 23.27 -5.44 -16.65
N VAL A 445 24.00 -4.73 -15.81
CA VAL A 445 23.44 -3.78 -14.84
C VAL A 445 24.17 -2.46 -14.96
N MET A 446 23.42 -1.36 -15.06
CA MET A 446 23.99 -0.03 -14.85
C MET A 446 24.17 0.18 -13.35
N ALA A 447 25.41 0.15 -12.90
CA ALA A 447 25.83 0.39 -11.54
C ALA A 447 26.08 1.89 -11.29
N VAL A 448 25.77 2.30 -10.07
CA VAL A 448 26.00 3.63 -9.53
C VAL A 448 27.13 3.53 -8.51
N ASP A 449 28.32 4.00 -8.89
CA ASP A 449 29.45 4.15 -7.96
C ASP A 449 29.37 5.53 -7.30
N VAL A 450 29.71 5.63 -6.01
CA VAL A 450 29.71 6.90 -5.24
C VAL A 450 31.11 7.22 -4.72
N ARG A 451 31.52 8.47 -4.87
CA ARG A 451 32.80 9.00 -4.40
C ARG A 451 32.55 10.15 -3.43
N ARG A 452 33.14 10.06 -2.24
CA ARG A 452 33.25 11.19 -1.32
C ARG A 452 34.25 12.18 -1.92
N GLY A 453 33.82 13.40 -2.21
CA GLY A 453 34.59 14.33 -3.03
C GLY A 453 34.51 13.96 -4.52
N CYS A 454 35.62 14.18 -5.22
CA CYS A 454 35.75 13.94 -6.65
C CYS A 454 36.63 12.69 -6.93
N PHE A 455 36.44 12.05 -8.08
CA PHE A 455 37.17 10.84 -8.48
C PHE A 455 38.66 11.18 -8.73
N GLY A 456 38.92 12.24 -9.49
CA GLY A 456 40.18 12.98 -9.55
C GLY A 456 39.94 14.46 -9.24
N GLY A 457 40.19 15.32 -10.23
CA GLY A 457 39.62 16.68 -10.26
C GLY A 457 38.09 16.66 -10.27
N CYS A 458 37.45 17.78 -9.90
CA CYS A 458 35.99 17.86 -9.96
C CYS A 458 35.46 18.15 -11.36
N ALA A 459 36.28 18.70 -12.26
CA ALA A 459 35.98 18.65 -13.68
C ALA A 459 36.43 17.29 -14.23
N VAL A 460 35.60 16.68 -15.08
CA VAL A 460 35.89 15.36 -15.63
C VAL A 460 37.22 15.34 -16.38
N GLU A 461 38.05 14.36 -16.06
CA GLU A 461 39.38 14.19 -16.62
C GLU A 461 39.69 12.72 -16.93
N PRO A 462 40.68 12.41 -17.80
CA PRO A 462 40.97 11.03 -18.18
C PRO A 462 41.25 10.08 -17.00
N GLY A 463 41.80 10.60 -15.90
CA GLY A 463 42.10 9.85 -14.69
C GLY A 463 40.87 9.26 -14.00
N ASP A 464 39.68 9.86 -14.18
CA ASP A 464 38.43 9.40 -13.56
C ASP A 464 38.01 7.99 -14.01
N TRP A 465 38.58 7.51 -15.12
CA TRP A 465 38.39 6.14 -15.57
C TRP A 465 38.86 5.12 -14.51
N ALA A 466 40.07 5.30 -14.01
CA ALA A 466 40.72 4.36 -13.09
C ALA A 466 40.55 4.74 -11.61
N ALA A 467 40.01 5.92 -11.33
CA ALA A 467 39.78 6.38 -9.98
C ALA A 467 38.80 5.45 -9.23
N GLU A 468 39.21 5.01 -8.04
CA GLU A 468 38.41 4.12 -7.19
C GLU A 468 37.26 4.88 -6.52
N PRO A 469 36.04 4.35 -6.50
CA PRO A 469 34.94 4.95 -5.75
C PRO A 469 35.14 4.75 -4.24
N THR A 470 34.47 5.58 -3.44
CA THR A 470 34.36 5.33 -1.99
C THR A 470 33.39 4.17 -1.71
N ALA A 471 32.34 4.06 -2.53
CA ALA A 471 31.41 2.94 -2.52
C ALA A 471 31.12 2.50 -3.96
N ALA A 472 31.65 1.33 -4.36
CA ALA A 472 31.36 0.73 -5.64
C ALA A 472 29.96 0.10 -5.65
N GLU A 473 29.25 0.22 -6.78
CA GLU A 473 27.91 -0.38 -6.97
C GLU A 473 26.92 -0.09 -5.83
N ALA A 474 26.97 1.13 -5.31
CA ALA A 474 26.11 1.57 -4.22
C ALA A 474 24.62 1.52 -4.58
N ALA A 475 24.27 1.64 -5.85
CA ALA A 475 22.93 1.39 -6.36
C ALA A 475 22.96 0.87 -7.80
N ARG A 476 21.78 0.56 -8.34
CA ARG A 476 21.61 0.15 -9.74
C ARG A 476 20.43 0.86 -10.40
N ILE A 477 20.54 1.13 -11.69
CA ILE A 477 19.45 1.69 -12.50
C ILE A 477 18.94 0.58 -13.43
N ALA A 478 17.64 0.29 -13.32
CA ALA A 478 16.96 -0.69 -14.17
C ALA A 478 16.89 -0.20 -15.62
N ALA A 479 16.68 -1.09 -16.59
CA ALA A 479 16.54 -0.70 -17.99
C ALA A 479 15.30 0.19 -18.19
N PHE A 480 15.45 1.26 -18.96
CA PHE A 480 14.37 2.22 -19.26
C PHE A 480 14.44 2.67 -20.73
N ALA A 481 13.27 2.73 -21.37
CA ALA A 481 13.15 2.96 -22.81
C ALA A 481 13.22 4.45 -23.20
N GLY A 482 12.87 5.34 -22.27
CA GLY A 482 12.88 6.80 -22.42
C GLY A 482 12.44 7.47 -21.11
N GLY A 483 12.58 8.79 -21.04
CA GLY A 483 12.28 9.54 -19.82
C GLY A 483 13.27 9.24 -18.69
N ASP A 484 12.78 9.27 -17.46
CA ASP A 484 13.62 9.17 -16.27
C ASP A 484 13.87 7.72 -15.85
N GLY A 485 15.14 7.39 -15.66
CA GLY A 485 15.60 6.20 -14.95
C GLY A 485 15.95 6.56 -13.52
N VAL A 486 15.40 5.82 -12.55
CA VAL A 486 15.66 6.00 -11.13
C VAL A 486 16.47 4.82 -10.61
N SER A 487 17.50 5.11 -9.80
CA SER A 487 18.28 4.07 -9.15
C SER A 487 17.48 3.41 -8.02
N THR A 488 17.87 2.20 -7.63
CA THR A 488 17.56 1.74 -6.27
C THR A 488 18.13 2.72 -5.24
N ASP A 489 17.67 2.63 -4.00
CA ASP A 489 18.29 3.39 -2.90
C ASP A 489 19.77 3.03 -2.80
N LEU A 490 20.59 4.04 -2.49
CA LEU A 490 22.01 3.84 -2.18
C LEU A 490 22.11 2.91 -0.96
N ALA A 491 22.89 1.85 -1.09
CA ALA A 491 23.27 0.99 0.02
C ALA A 491 23.99 1.78 1.12
N ALA A 492 24.08 1.21 2.32
CA ALA A 492 24.68 1.87 3.49
C ALA A 492 26.09 2.46 3.24
N ALA A 493 26.91 1.76 2.44
CA ALA A 493 28.22 2.26 2.03
C ALA A 493 28.12 3.53 1.15
N GLY A 494 27.15 3.59 0.25
CA GLY A 494 26.87 4.76 -0.58
C GLY A 494 26.35 5.95 0.23
N LEU A 495 25.44 5.73 1.17
CA LEU A 495 24.97 6.79 2.08
C LEU A 495 26.13 7.36 2.91
N SER A 496 27.02 6.49 3.38
CA SER A 496 28.22 6.88 4.13
C SER A 496 29.24 7.63 3.28
N ALA A 497 29.23 7.44 1.95
CA ALA A 497 30.13 8.10 1.01
C ALA A 497 29.70 9.53 0.64
N ILE A 498 28.48 9.96 0.97
CA ILE A 498 28.01 11.33 0.69
C ILE A 498 28.86 12.35 1.47
N ASP A 499 29.52 13.26 0.76
CA ASP A 499 30.34 14.32 1.32
C ASP A 499 29.49 15.54 1.72
N ARG A 500 29.20 15.67 3.01
CA ARG A 500 28.39 16.80 3.50
C ARG A 500 29.14 18.13 3.58
N SER A 501 30.43 18.14 3.28
CA SER A 501 31.28 19.34 3.31
C SER A 501 31.56 19.92 1.92
N GLY A 502 31.14 19.25 0.85
CA GLY A 502 31.40 19.68 -0.52
C GLY A 502 30.70 18.81 -1.55
N THR A 503 31.41 18.51 -2.64
CA THR A 503 30.88 17.74 -3.78
C THR A 503 30.87 16.25 -3.49
N THR A 504 29.80 15.55 -3.88
CA THR A 504 29.77 14.09 -4.05
C THR A 504 29.70 13.78 -5.54
N GLN A 505 30.64 13.01 -6.06
CA GLN A 505 30.56 12.50 -7.42
C GLN A 505 29.94 11.11 -7.48
N VAL A 506 29.14 10.90 -8.51
CA VAL A 506 28.55 9.62 -8.88
C VAL A 506 29.08 9.23 -10.25
N ARG A 507 29.52 7.97 -10.40
CA ARG A 507 29.89 7.42 -11.70
C ARG A 507 28.91 6.34 -12.13
N LEU A 508 28.34 6.50 -13.31
CA LEU A 508 27.45 5.53 -13.94
C LEU A 508 28.26 4.68 -14.93
N ARG A 509 28.22 3.37 -14.72
CA ARG A 509 28.87 2.40 -15.61
C ARG A 509 28.05 1.14 -15.73
N PHE A 510 28.25 0.38 -16.80
CA PHE A 510 27.78 -1.00 -16.81
C PHE A 510 28.76 -1.90 -16.06
N ARG A 511 28.22 -2.91 -15.36
CA ARG A 511 29.03 -3.87 -14.59
C ARG A 511 29.91 -4.72 -15.50
N GLN A 512 29.38 -5.10 -16.66
CA GLN A 512 30.09 -5.91 -17.65
C GLN A 512 30.24 -5.11 -18.95
N ASP A 513 31.34 -5.37 -19.65
CA ASP A 513 31.61 -4.77 -20.96
C ASP A 513 30.64 -5.32 -22.01
N GLN A 514 29.97 -4.43 -22.73
CA GLN A 514 29.12 -4.80 -23.87
C GLN A 514 29.95 -5.50 -24.98
N THR A 515 29.35 -6.51 -25.61
CA THR A 515 29.98 -7.30 -26.68
C THR A 515 29.90 -6.65 -28.06
N SER A 516 29.05 -5.64 -28.22
CA SER A 516 28.85 -4.86 -29.44
C SER A 516 28.50 -3.41 -29.08
N PRO A 517 28.48 -2.45 -30.02
CA PRO A 517 28.07 -1.08 -29.72
C PRO A 517 26.66 -1.06 -29.12
N ALA A 518 26.56 -0.68 -27.85
CA ALA A 518 25.32 -0.55 -27.12
C ALA A 518 25.54 0.48 -26.00
N TYR A 519 24.81 1.58 -26.06
CA TYR A 519 25.05 2.74 -25.20
C TYR A 519 23.76 3.55 -25.02
N VAL A 520 23.73 4.32 -23.94
CA VAL A 520 22.69 5.29 -23.64
C VAL A 520 23.32 6.67 -23.51
N PHE A 521 22.59 7.68 -23.97
CA PHE A 521 22.90 9.07 -23.67
C PHE A 521 21.93 9.62 -22.63
N LEU A 522 22.49 10.27 -21.62
CA LEU A 522 21.75 10.89 -20.52
C LEU A 522 21.80 12.41 -20.67
N ALA A 523 20.72 13.09 -20.28
CA ALA A 523 20.67 14.54 -20.24
C ALA A 523 21.72 15.08 -19.25
N PRO A 524 22.44 16.15 -19.61
CA PRO A 524 23.32 16.84 -18.68
C PRO A 524 22.52 17.71 -17.69
N ALA A 525 23.21 18.26 -16.68
CA ALA A 525 22.68 19.23 -15.74
C ALA A 525 21.37 18.77 -15.04
N ALA A 526 20.29 19.57 -15.16
CA ALA A 526 19.00 19.30 -14.52
C ALA A 526 18.35 17.96 -14.94
N GLY A 527 18.84 17.32 -15.99
CA GLY A 527 18.46 15.96 -16.37
C GLY A 527 19.07 14.86 -15.50
N ALA A 528 19.92 15.21 -14.54
CA ALA A 528 20.44 14.31 -13.53
C ALA A 528 20.29 14.92 -12.13
N THR A 529 19.71 14.17 -11.20
CA THR A 529 19.49 14.63 -9.82
C THR A 529 19.86 13.58 -8.79
N LEU A 530 20.43 14.01 -7.66
CA LEU A 530 20.57 13.23 -6.45
C LEU A 530 19.50 13.67 -5.45
N THR A 531 18.56 12.79 -5.12
CA THR A 531 17.60 13.02 -4.05
C THR A 531 18.17 12.45 -2.75
N VAL A 532 18.18 13.26 -1.70
CA VAL A 532 18.62 12.86 -0.36
C VAL A 532 17.52 13.16 0.64
N GLU A 533 17.06 12.13 1.33
CA GLU A 533 16.11 12.24 2.45
C GLU A 533 16.89 12.16 3.77
N TYR A 534 16.52 13.03 4.70
CA TYR A 534 17.21 13.19 5.97
C TYR A 534 16.25 13.55 7.10
N ARG A 535 16.59 13.17 8.34
CA ARG A 535 15.78 13.45 9.54
C ARG A 535 16.54 14.18 10.64
#